data_AF-A0A966WXV5-F1
#
_entry.id   AF-A0A966WXV5-F1
#
_cell.length_a   1.000
_cell.length_b   1.000
_cell.length_c   1.000
_cell.angle_alpha   90.00
_cell.angle_beta   90.00
_cell.angle_gamma   90.00
#
_symmetry.space_group_name_H-M   'P 1'
#
loop_
_entity.id
_entity.type
_entity.pdbx_description
1 polymer ?
#
loop_
_entity_poly.entity_id
_entity_poly.type
_entity_poly.pdbx_seq_one_letter_code
_entity_poly.pdbx_strand_id
1 'polypeptide(L)'
;MHAPNLPKPLQPGDRVNLVAASSCLEGEEAIARMQAGIAILESWGLVVRPVPLRRWGYLAGRDAERSIELSPNPQDPEAAEPALLACLRGGWGSARLLEQPLAVANRWLLGFSDVTSLLWAQLAQGQGGAIHGPLVTTLASEPEWSQQRLKDLLFGKPLPDLEGEGWCAGQAHGPLLVANLTVATHLL
;
A
#
# COMPACT_ATOMS: atom_id res chain seq x y z
N MET A 1 -15.71 -11.83 -15.52
CA MET A 1 -15.01 -11.65 -14.22
C MET A 1 -15.89 -10.77 -13.36
N HIS A 2 -16.24 -11.19 -12.14
CA HIS A 2 -16.94 -10.31 -11.20
C HIS A 2 -16.00 -9.18 -10.76
N ALA A 3 -16.52 -7.97 -10.60
CA ALA A 3 -15.74 -6.86 -10.05
C ALA A 3 -15.19 -7.27 -8.67
N PRO A 4 -13.91 -6.99 -8.36
CA PRO A 4 -13.33 -7.35 -7.08
C PRO A 4 -14.12 -6.68 -5.95
N ASN A 5 -14.33 -7.42 -4.85
CA ASN A 5 -15.00 -6.85 -3.67
C ASN A 5 -14.09 -5.77 -3.09
N LEU A 6 -14.51 -4.51 -3.16
CA LEU A 6 -13.74 -3.40 -2.60
C LEU A 6 -13.87 -3.38 -1.07
N PRO A 7 -12.83 -2.95 -0.34
CA PRO A 7 -12.97 -2.66 1.08
C PRO A 7 -13.99 -1.54 1.31
N LYS A 8 -14.52 -1.46 2.52
CA LYS A 8 -15.37 -0.33 2.92
C LYS A 8 -14.55 0.97 2.84
N PRO A 9 -15.18 2.10 2.43
CA PRO A 9 -14.56 3.41 2.52
C PRO A 9 -14.08 3.71 3.94
N LEU A 10 -12.92 4.36 4.04
CA LEU A 10 -12.36 4.81 5.31
C LEU A 10 -13.23 5.91 5.93
N GLN A 11 -13.20 5.96 7.26
CA GLN A 11 -13.84 6.97 8.09
C GLN A 11 -12.83 7.55 9.08
N PRO A 12 -13.05 8.79 9.58
CA PRO A 12 -12.28 9.29 10.71
C PRO A 12 -12.34 8.32 11.89
N GLY A 13 -11.20 8.04 12.51
CA GLY A 13 -11.02 7.03 13.55
C GLY A 13 -10.54 5.68 13.04
N ASP A 14 -10.61 5.43 11.72
CA ASP A 14 -10.10 4.17 11.16
C ASP A 14 -8.60 4.03 11.33
N ARG A 15 -8.19 2.79 11.60
CA ARG A 15 -6.81 2.44 11.88
C ARG A 15 -6.02 2.22 10.60
N VAL A 16 -4.83 2.81 10.56
CA VAL A 16 -3.81 2.56 9.54
C VAL A 16 -2.63 1.87 10.20
N ASN A 17 -2.22 0.70 9.69
CA ASN A 17 -0.96 0.09 10.10
C ASN A 17 0.09 0.37 9.04
N LEU A 18 1.27 0.83 9.46
CA LEU A 18 2.41 0.93 8.57
C LEU A 18 3.03 -0.44 8.31
N VAL A 19 3.54 -0.64 7.09
CA VAL A 19 4.15 -1.91 6.67
C VAL A 19 5.53 -1.65 6.07
N ALA A 20 6.57 -2.19 6.69
CA ALA A 20 7.94 -2.18 6.23
C ALA A 20 8.23 -3.44 5.38
N ALA A 21 7.50 -3.60 4.28
CA ALA A 21 7.53 -4.81 3.46
C ALA A 21 8.81 -4.99 2.61
N SER A 22 9.68 -3.99 2.52
CA SER A 22 10.80 -3.99 1.58
C SER A 22 12.11 -3.61 2.26
N SER A 23 12.76 -2.53 1.82
CA SER A 23 14.05 -2.10 2.34
C SER A 23 13.94 -1.29 3.64
N CYS A 24 14.98 -1.36 4.48
CA CYS A 24 15.00 -0.70 5.80
C CYS A 24 14.94 0.83 5.68
N LEU A 25 14.33 1.52 6.64
CA LEU A 25 14.32 2.98 6.70
C LEU A 25 15.51 3.46 7.55
N GLU A 26 16.38 4.29 6.98
CA GLU A 26 17.58 4.79 7.67
C GLU A 26 17.83 6.27 7.37
N GLY A 27 18.40 6.97 8.35
CA GLY A 27 18.76 8.38 8.24
C GLY A 27 17.64 9.34 8.62
N GLU A 28 18.04 10.50 9.13
CA GLU A 28 17.12 11.52 9.65
C GLU A 28 16.14 12.03 8.59
N GLU A 29 16.61 12.22 7.36
CA GLU A 29 15.76 12.67 6.25
C GLU A 29 14.65 11.65 5.92
N ALA A 30 14.97 10.35 5.93
CA ALA A 30 13.99 9.31 5.65
C ALA A 30 12.96 9.20 6.79
N ILE A 31 13.41 9.37 8.04
CA ILE A 31 12.53 9.41 9.22
C ILE A 31 11.62 10.65 9.17
N ALA A 32 12.15 11.82 8.82
CA ALA A 32 11.38 13.05 8.68
C ALA A 32 10.31 12.92 7.57
N ARG A 33 10.67 12.31 6.44
CA ARG A 33 9.72 11.99 5.35
C ARG A 33 8.62 11.04 5.80
N MET A 34 8.95 9.99 6.55
CA MET A 34 7.96 9.09 7.14
C MET A 34 7.02 9.86 8.06
N GLN A 35 7.55 10.67 8.98
CA GLN A 35 6.76 11.47 9.93
C GLN A 35 5.83 12.44 9.21
N ALA A 36 6.30 13.09 8.14
CA ALA A 36 5.46 13.96 7.32
C ALA A 36 4.32 13.20 6.64
N GLY A 37 4.57 12.00 6.10
CA GLY A 37 3.52 11.15 5.53
C GLY A 37 2.50 10.67 6.58
N ILE A 38 2.96 10.31 7.78
CA ILE A 38 2.09 9.98 8.91
C ILE A 38 1.19 11.17 9.24
N ALA A 39 1.74 12.38 9.34
CA ALA A 39 0.98 13.59 9.63
C ALA A 39 -0.11 13.87 8.59
N ILE A 40 0.13 13.57 7.30
CA ILE A 40 -0.91 13.67 6.27
C ILE A 40 -2.06 12.69 6.53
N LEU A 41 -1.76 11.42 6.81
CA LEU A 41 -2.79 10.41 7.12
C LEU A 41 -3.59 10.80 8.37
N GLU A 42 -2.92 11.28 9.41
CA GLU A 42 -3.55 11.76 10.65
C GLU A 42 -4.41 13.01 10.40
N SER A 43 -4.00 13.91 9.51
CA SER A 43 -4.80 15.08 9.11
C SER A 43 -6.12 14.69 8.41
N TRP A 44 -6.21 13.46 7.88
CA TRP A 44 -7.45 12.92 7.32
C TRP A 44 -8.36 12.32 8.39
N GLY A 45 -7.96 12.37 9.65
CA GLY A 45 -8.69 11.82 10.80
C GLY A 45 -8.38 10.33 11.06
N LEU A 46 -7.36 9.76 10.43
CA LEU A 46 -6.99 8.36 10.60
C LEU A 46 -6.06 8.17 11.81
N VAL A 47 -6.10 6.98 12.43
CA VAL A 47 -5.26 6.62 13.58
C VAL A 47 -4.10 5.75 13.09
N VAL A 48 -2.91 6.32 12.97
CA VAL A 48 -1.74 5.62 12.45
C VAL A 48 -1.03 4.84 13.56
N ARG A 49 -0.77 3.55 13.32
CA ARG A 49 0.08 2.70 14.15
C ARG A 49 1.45 2.58 13.50
N PRO A 50 2.52 3.04 14.18
CA PRO A 50 3.87 2.97 13.63
C PRO A 50 4.34 1.52 13.54
N VAL A 51 5.41 1.31 12.77
CA VAL A 51 6.06 0.01 12.59
C VAL A 51 7.47 0.03 13.19
N PRO A 52 7.98 -1.07 13.75
CA PRO A 52 9.36 -1.14 14.21
C PRO A 52 10.35 -0.87 13.06
N LEU A 53 11.23 0.10 13.24
CA LEU A 53 12.29 0.42 12.27
C LEU A 53 13.44 -0.57 12.43
N ARG A 54 13.30 -1.73 11.80
CA ARG A 54 14.29 -2.82 11.83
C ARG A 54 15.23 -2.77 10.63
N ARG A 55 16.37 -3.46 10.77
CA ARG A 55 17.34 -3.67 9.70
C ARG A 55 17.86 -5.09 9.71
N TRP A 56 17.82 -5.72 8.54
CA TRP A 56 18.51 -6.97 8.25
C TRP A 56 19.17 -6.87 6.87
N GLY A 57 20.45 -6.46 6.87
CA GLY A 57 21.13 -6.06 5.64
C GLY A 57 20.39 -4.90 4.97
N TYR A 58 20.00 -5.11 3.71
CA TYR A 58 19.19 -4.15 2.94
C TYR A 58 17.71 -4.09 3.40
N LEU A 59 17.18 -5.17 3.95
CA LEU A 59 15.75 -5.34 4.23
C LEU A 59 15.34 -4.75 5.58
N ALA A 60 14.08 -4.38 5.71
CA ALA A 60 13.49 -3.84 6.94
C ALA A 60 13.22 -4.91 8.02
N GLY A 61 13.99 -6.00 8.01
CA GLY A 61 13.79 -7.18 8.86
C GLY A 61 13.84 -8.48 8.05
N ARG A 62 13.85 -9.60 8.77
CA ARG A 62 13.71 -10.95 8.19
C ARG A 62 12.31 -11.11 7.58
N ASP A 63 12.13 -12.11 6.73
CA ASP A 63 10.83 -12.33 6.06
C ASP A 63 9.69 -12.55 7.07
N ALA A 64 9.93 -13.37 8.10
CA ALA A 64 8.97 -13.63 9.19
C ALA A 64 8.65 -12.37 10.02
N GLU A 65 9.59 -11.44 10.12
CA GLU A 65 9.41 -10.20 10.83
C GLU A 65 8.52 -9.22 10.05
N ARG A 66 8.75 -9.12 8.74
CA ARG A 66 8.01 -8.24 7.83
C ARG A 66 6.61 -8.77 7.50
N SER A 67 6.43 -10.09 7.40
CA SER A 67 5.13 -10.69 7.07
C SER A 67 4.06 -10.48 8.15
N ILE A 68 4.45 -10.39 9.43
CA ILE A 68 3.55 -10.11 10.56
C ILE A 68 2.81 -8.77 10.38
N GLU A 69 3.42 -7.81 9.70
CA GLU A 69 2.84 -6.48 9.48
C GLU A 69 1.69 -6.51 8.45
N LEU A 70 1.65 -7.53 7.58
CA LEU A 70 0.60 -7.71 6.57
C LEU A 70 -0.63 -8.44 7.13
N SER A 71 -0.42 -9.30 8.12
CA SER A 71 -1.46 -10.14 8.74
C SER A 71 -1.29 -10.07 10.26
N PRO A 72 -1.78 -9.00 10.92
CA PRO A 72 -1.70 -8.88 12.37
C PRO A 72 -2.39 -10.07 13.06
N ASN A 73 -1.82 -10.52 14.18
CA ASN A 73 -2.27 -11.72 14.88
C ASN A 73 -3.72 -11.55 15.38
N PRO A 74 -4.69 -12.36 14.92
CA PRO A 74 -6.07 -12.25 15.36
C PRO A 74 -6.28 -12.57 16.86
N GLN A 75 -5.29 -13.19 17.51
CA GLN A 75 -5.33 -13.50 18.95
C GLN A 75 -4.78 -12.38 19.83
N ASP A 76 -4.19 -11.33 19.25
CA ASP A 76 -3.75 -10.16 20.00
C ASP A 76 -4.92 -9.16 20.10
N PRO A 77 -5.48 -8.93 21.32
CA PRO A 77 -6.61 -8.04 21.53
C PRO A 77 -6.31 -6.58 21.15
N GLU A 78 -5.04 -6.17 21.13
CA GLU A 78 -4.64 -4.84 20.69
C GLU A 78 -4.46 -4.77 19.16
N ALA A 79 -4.31 -5.92 18.49
CA ALA A 79 -4.16 -6.06 17.05
C ALA A 79 -5.50 -6.05 16.30
N ALA A 80 -6.39 -5.13 16.66
CA ALA A 80 -7.60 -4.89 15.86
C ALA A 80 -7.23 -4.65 14.39
N GLU A 81 -7.97 -5.30 13.48
CA GLU A 81 -7.64 -5.31 12.06
C GLU A 81 -7.61 -3.88 11.49
N PRO A 82 -6.52 -3.48 10.81
CA PRO A 82 -6.42 -2.17 10.20
C PRO A 82 -7.32 -2.10 8.95
N ALA A 83 -7.98 -0.96 8.78
CA ALA A 83 -8.74 -0.68 7.56
C ALA A 83 -7.80 -0.41 6.37
N LEU A 84 -6.60 0.12 6.64
CA LEU A 84 -5.55 0.40 5.67
C LEU A 84 -4.19 -0.13 6.13
N LEU A 85 -3.51 -0.85 5.25
CA LEU A 85 -2.08 -1.11 5.30
C LEU A 85 -1.35 -0.11 4.41
N ALA A 86 -0.49 0.72 4.98
CA ALA A 86 0.27 1.73 4.24
C ALA A 86 1.76 1.35 4.20
N CYS A 87 2.27 1.00 3.02
CA CYS A 87 3.67 0.59 2.89
C CYS A 87 4.61 1.78 3.09
N LEU A 88 5.56 1.60 3.99
CA LEU A 88 6.46 2.64 4.47
C LEU A 88 7.32 3.19 3.34
N ARG A 89 8.02 2.29 2.63
CA ARG A 89 8.88 2.59 1.48
C ARG A 89 9.01 1.39 0.55
N GLY A 90 9.46 1.65 -0.68
CA GLY A 90 9.79 0.63 -1.69
C GLY A 90 11.16 -0.01 -1.46
N GLY A 91 11.72 -0.63 -2.50
CA GLY A 91 13.03 -1.28 -2.44
C GLY A 91 13.12 -2.48 -3.38
N TRP A 92 13.58 -3.61 -2.87
CA TRP A 92 13.63 -4.90 -3.57
C TRP A 92 13.59 -6.04 -2.55
N GLY A 93 12.42 -6.61 -2.31
CA GLY A 93 12.31 -7.72 -1.37
C GLY A 93 10.91 -8.02 -0.83
N SER A 94 9.88 -7.28 -1.24
CA SER A 94 8.50 -7.59 -0.84
C SER A 94 7.97 -8.86 -1.51
N ALA A 95 8.46 -9.21 -2.71
CA ALA A 95 8.13 -10.49 -3.35
C ALA A 95 8.55 -11.72 -2.52
N ARG A 96 9.60 -11.60 -1.69
CA ARG A 96 10.03 -12.66 -0.75
C ARG A 96 8.92 -13.03 0.24
N LEU A 97 8.05 -12.08 0.57
CA LEU A 97 6.94 -12.31 1.51
C LEU A 97 5.84 -13.18 0.91
N LEU A 98 5.87 -13.42 -0.41
CA LEU A 98 4.95 -14.30 -1.12
C LEU A 98 5.43 -15.76 -1.18
N GLU A 99 6.65 -16.07 -0.72
CA GLU A 99 7.15 -17.44 -0.63
C GLU A 99 6.43 -18.26 0.45
N GLN A 100 5.72 -17.59 1.36
CA GLN A 100 4.83 -18.19 2.34
C GLN A 100 3.37 -17.84 2.02
N PRO A 101 2.39 -18.69 2.36
CA PRO A 101 0.98 -18.37 2.19
C PRO A 101 0.63 -17.08 2.93
N LEU A 102 0.36 -16.02 2.16
CA LEU A 102 -0.05 -14.73 2.69
C LEU A 102 -1.57 -14.60 2.52
N ALA A 103 -2.31 -14.72 3.62
CA ALA A 103 -3.74 -14.42 3.63
C ALA A 103 -3.93 -12.89 3.62
N VAL A 104 -4.25 -12.34 2.46
CA VAL A 104 -4.56 -10.92 2.33
C VAL A 104 -6.06 -10.75 2.51
N ALA A 105 -6.47 -10.16 3.63
CA ALA A 105 -7.88 -9.87 3.86
C ALA A 105 -8.37 -8.74 2.94
N ASN A 106 -9.69 -8.62 2.78
CA ASN A 106 -10.30 -7.52 2.03
C ASN A 106 -10.14 -6.18 2.78
N ARG A 107 -9.01 -5.51 2.58
CA ARG A 107 -8.66 -4.21 3.19
C ARG A 107 -7.88 -3.34 2.21
N TRP A 108 -7.76 -2.05 2.49
CA TRP A 108 -6.93 -1.18 1.67
C TRP A 108 -5.45 -1.54 1.85
N LEU A 109 -4.71 -1.63 0.74
CA LEU A 109 -3.25 -1.77 0.73
C LEU A 109 -2.68 -0.70 -0.19
N LEU A 110 -1.85 0.18 0.36
CA LEU A 110 -1.27 1.31 -0.35
C LEU A 110 0.24 1.13 -0.53
N GLY A 111 0.72 1.23 -1.76
CA GLY A 111 2.16 1.38 -2.03
C GLY A 111 2.50 1.46 -3.52
N PHE A 112 3.79 1.56 -3.80
CA PHE A 112 4.33 1.74 -5.15
C PHE A 112 5.64 0.95 -5.33
N SER A 113 6.11 0.84 -6.58
CA SER A 113 7.38 0.21 -6.94
C SER A 113 7.44 -1.27 -6.56
N ASP A 114 8.36 -1.68 -5.68
CA ASP A 114 8.53 -3.06 -5.21
C ASP A 114 7.24 -3.67 -4.67
N VAL A 115 6.43 -2.85 -3.97
CA VAL A 115 5.17 -3.24 -3.35
C VAL A 115 4.14 -3.75 -4.38
N THR A 116 4.36 -3.53 -5.68
CA THR A 116 3.59 -4.14 -6.77
C THR A 116 3.37 -5.65 -6.54
N SER A 117 4.36 -6.38 -6.01
CA SER A 117 4.19 -7.81 -5.74
C SER A 117 3.06 -8.10 -4.75
N LEU A 118 2.95 -7.31 -3.69
CA LEU A 118 1.89 -7.46 -2.68
C LEU A 118 0.53 -6.99 -3.21
N LEU A 119 0.51 -5.87 -3.96
CA LEU A 119 -0.69 -5.36 -4.61
C LEU A 119 -1.29 -6.38 -5.58
N TRP A 120 -0.45 -7.01 -6.40
CA TRP A 120 -0.86 -8.04 -7.33
C TRP A 120 -1.25 -9.34 -6.64
N ALA A 121 -0.58 -9.72 -5.55
CA ALA A 121 -0.96 -10.88 -4.76
C ALA A 121 -2.37 -10.72 -4.16
N GLN A 122 -2.71 -9.53 -3.66
CA GLN A 122 -4.07 -9.21 -3.18
C GLN A 122 -5.11 -9.35 -4.30
N LEU A 123 -4.82 -8.78 -5.48
CA LEU A 123 -5.71 -8.85 -6.62
C LEU A 123 -5.87 -10.28 -7.15
N ALA A 124 -4.80 -11.08 -7.17
CA ALA A 124 -4.82 -12.48 -7.59
C ALA A 124 -5.68 -13.37 -6.67
N GLN A 125 -5.86 -12.96 -5.41
CA GLN A 125 -6.79 -13.59 -4.46
C GLN A 125 -8.24 -13.09 -4.63
N GLY A 126 -8.53 -12.29 -5.66
CA GLY A 126 -9.85 -11.75 -5.95
C GLY A 126 -10.29 -10.60 -5.03
N GLN A 127 -9.36 -10.05 -4.23
CA GLN A 127 -9.63 -8.96 -3.31
C GLN A 127 -9.39 -7.61 -3.97
N GLY A 128 -10.29 -6.66 -3.75
CA GLY A 128 -10.11 -5.27 -4.15
C GLY A 128 -9.22 -4.52 -3.16
N GLY A 129 -9.01 -3.21 -3.37
CA GLY A 129 -8.34 -2.34 -2.40
C GLY A 129 -6.82 -2.22 -2.51
N ALA A 130 -6.21 -2.90 -3.48
CA ALA A 130 -4.80 -2.71 -3.83
C ALA A 130 -4.63 -1.38 -4.59
N ILE A 131 -4.07 -0.38 -3.92
CA ILE A 131 -3.83 0.96 -4.46
C ILE A 131 -2.36 1.09 -4.83
N HIS A 132 -2.09 1.24 -6.12
CA HIS A 132 -0.80 1.70 -6.61
C HIS A 132 -0.71 3.21 -6.41
N GLY A 133 0.03 3.64 -5.39
CA GLY A 133 0.03 5.02 -4.91
C GLY A 133 1.22 5.33 -4.00
N PRO A 134 1.35 6.57 -3.51
CA PRO A 134 2.52 7.01 -2.76
C PRO A 134 2.80 6.13 -1.55
N LEU A 135 4.08 5.92 -1.28
CA LEU A 135 4.56 5.30 -0.05
C LEU A 135 4.45 6.32 1.09
N VAL A 136 4.44 5.87 2.34
CA VAL A 136 4.40 6.79 3.50
C VAL A 136 5.53 7.82 3.42
N THR A 137 6.74 7.40 3.03
CA THR A 137 7.89 8.32 2.87
C THR A 137 7.80 9.29 1.68
N THR A 138 6.88 9.08 0.74
CA THR A 138 6.72 9.97 -0.43
C THR A 138 5.40 10.73 -0.42
N LEU A 139 4.45 10.34 0.43
CA LEU A 139 3.11 10.92 0.50
C LEU A 139 3.13 12.44 0.69
N ALA A 140 3.95 12.95 1.60
CA ALA A 140 4.03 14.39 1.86
C ALA A 140 4.69 15.19 0.72
N SER A 141 5.48 14.54 -0.15
CA SER A 141 6.09 15.18 -1.31
C SER A 141 5.21 15.14 -2.57
N GLU A 142 4.10 14.39 -2.52
CA GLU A 142 3.12 14.41 -3.61
C GLU A 142 2.48 15.80 -3.72
N PRO A 143 2.14 16.25 -4.94
CA PRO A 143 1.35 17.47 -5.10
C PRO A 143 -0.02 17.32 -4.42
N GLU A 144 -0.61 18.43 -3.96
CA GLU A 144 -1.86 18.44 -3.19
C GLU A 144 -3.00 17.71 -3.90
N TRP A 145 -3.11 17.86 -5.23
CA TRP A 145 -4.13 17.16 -6.02
C TRP A 145 -3.99 15.63 -5.94
N SER A 146 -2.76 15.10 -5.86
CA SER A 146 -2.46 13.66 -5.79
C SER A 146 -2.82 13.14 -4.40
N GLN A 147 -2.45 13.88 -3.34
CA GLN A 147 -2.84 13.58 -1.97
C GLN A 147 -4.37 13.59 -1.80
N GLN A 148 -5.04 14.60 -2.35
CA GLN A 148 -6.49 14.74 -2.30
C GLN A 148 -7.20 13.63 -3.07
N ARG A 149 -6.69 13.25 -4.25
CA ARG A 149 -7.22 12.12 -5.03
C ARG A 149 -7.11 10.80 -4.26
N LEU A 150 -5.97 10.54 -3.61
CA LEU A 150 -5.79 9.36 -2.76
C LEU A 150 -6.77 9.36 -1.58
N LYS A 151 -6.93 10.50 -0.90
CA LYS A 151 -7.91 10.64 0.19
C LYS A 151 -9.32 10.38 -0.32
N ASP A 152 -9.71 10.96 -1.44
CA ASP A 152 -11.05 10.81 -1.98
C ASP A 152 -11.32 9.35 -2.38
N LEU A 153 -10.34 8.65 -2.95
CA LEU A 153 -10.42 7.21 -3.22
C LEU A 153 -10.69 6.41 -1.94
N LEU A 154 -9.83 6.60 -0.94
CA LEU A 154 -9.88 5.86 0.32
C LEU A 154 -11.18 6.12 1.09
N PHE A 155 -11.70 7.35 1.05
CA PHE A 155 -12.94 7.76 1.71
C PHE A 155 -14.19 7.57 0.82
N GLY A 156 -14.07 6.87 -0.31
CA GLY A 156 -15.21 6.46 -1.15
C GLY A 156 -15.91 7.60 -1.88
N LYS A 157 -15.21 8.70 -2.14
CA LYS A 157 -15.71 9.80 -2.97
C LYS A 157 -15.48 9.50 -4.45
N PRO A 158 -16.32 10.05 -5.34
CA PRO A 158 -16.13 9.90 -6.78
C PRO A 158 -14.81 10.54 -7.21
N LEU A 159 -14.10 9.87 -8.11
CA LEU A 159 -12.85 10.36 -8.69
C LEU A 159 -13.08 10.78 -10.13
N PRO A 160 -12.40 11.83 -10.62
CA PRO A 160 -12.38 12.11 -12.04
C PRO A 160 -11.63 11.00 -12.79
N ASP A 161 -12.02 10.79 -14.05
CA ASP A 161 -11.38 9.83 -14.94
C ASP A 161 -9.89 10.14 -15.13
N LEU A 162 -9.12 9.11 -15.50
CA LEU A 162 -7.74 9.30 -15.90
C LEU A 162 -7.69 9.73 -17.37
N GLU A 163 -7.01 10.84 -17.64
CA GLU A 163 -6.82 11.36 -18.99
C GLU A 163 -5.39 11.09 -19.48
N GLY A 164 -5.21 10.89 -20.78
CA GLY A 164 -3.91 10.65 -21.39
C GLY A 164 -3.96 10.73 -22.92
N GLU A 165 -2.79 10.77 -23.55
CA GLU A 165 -2.65 10.80 -25.01
C GLU A 165 -2.42 9.39 -25.55
N GLY A 166 -3.38 8.87 -26.31
CA GLY A 166 -3.24 7.58 -26.97
C GLY A 166 -2.33 7.64 -28.19
N TRP A 167 -1.50 6.61 -28.40
CA TRP A 167 -0.63 6.50 -29.58
C TRP A 167 -1.36 6.03 -30.84
N CYS A 168 -2.46 5.29 -30.67
CA CYS A 168 -3.28 4.78 -31.77
C CYS A 168 -4.76 4.99 -31.49
N ALA A 169 -5.55 5.09 -32.57
CA ALA A 169 -7.00 5.14 -32.46
C ALA A 169 -7.55 3.75 -32.08
N GLY A 170 -8.58 3.73 -31.23
CA GLY A 170 -9.24 2.50 -30.81
C GLY A 170 -10.02 2.71 -29.51
N GLN A 171 -10.82 1.71 -29.16
CA GLN A 171 -11.51 1.63 -27.86
C GLN A 171 -11.30 0.23 -27.29
N ALA A 172 -10.93 0.18 -26.01
CA ALA A 172 -10.83 -1.05 -25.25
C ALA A 172 -11.51 -0.86 -23.89
N HIS A 173 -12.06 -1.94 -23.35
CA HIS A 173 -12.67 -1.95 -22.03
C HIS A 173 -12.17 -3.15 -21.24
N GLY A 174 -11.76 -2.91 -20.00
CA GLY A 174 -11.24 -3.95 -19.12
C GLY A 174 -10.77 -3.36 -17.78
N PRO A 175 -10.39 -4.24 -16.83
CA PRO A 175 -9.80 -3.79 -15.58
C PRO A 175 -8.46 -3.10 -15.84
N LEU A 176 -8.21 -1.99 -15.14
CA LEU A 176 -6.90 -1.36 -15.14
C LEU A 176 -5.97 -2.11 -14.17
N LEU A 177 -4.90 -2.67 -14.71
CA LEU A 177 -3.82 -3.26 -13.91
C LEU A 177 -2.62 -2.31 -13.92
N VAL A 178 -2.30 -1.75 -12.76
CA VAL A 178 -1.15 -0.86 -12.58
C VAL A 178 0.00 -1.65 -11.97
N ALA A 179 1.23 -1.37 -12.42
CA ALA A 179 2.42 -2.03 -11.93
C ALA A 179 3.69 -1.21 -12.11
N ASN A 180 4.70 -1.55 -11.31
CA ASN A 180 6.08 -1.35 -11.72
C ASN A 180 6.46 -2.46 -12.71
N LEU A 181 6.86 -2.08 -13.93
CA LEU A 181 7.12 -3.04 -15.02
C LEU A 181 8.18 -4.08 -14.65
N THR A 182 9.30 -3.65 -14.05
CA THR A 182 10.37 -4.58 -13.64
C THR A 182 9.88 -5.59 -12.62
N VAL A 183 9.10 -5.17 -11.62
CA VAL A 183 8.54 -6.11 -10.63
C VAL A 183 7.54 -7.06 -11.29
N ALA A 184 6.65 -6.54 -12.13
CA ALA A 184 5.67 -7.34 -12.86
C ALA A 184 6.31 -8.45 -13.70
N THR A 185 7.38 -8.16 -14.44
CA THR A 185 8.07 -9.17 -15.27
C THR A 185 8.77 -10.27 -14.48
N HIS A 186 8.93 -10.11 -13.15
CA HIS A 186 9.48 -11.15 -12.28
C HIS A 186 8.38 -11.97 -11.57
N LEU A 187 7.10 -11.63 -11.78
CA LEU A 187 5.94 -12.33 -11.20
C LEU A 187 5.13 -13.11 -12.26
N LEU A 188 5.32 -12.81 -13.54
CA LEU A 188 4.69 -13.45 -14.70
C LEU A 188 5.59 -14.56 -15.26
#